data_AF-A0A7H0LHW5-F1
#
_entry.id   AF-A0A7H0LHW5-F1
#
_cell.length_a   1.000
_cell.length_b   1.000
_cell.length_c   1.000
_cell.angle_alpha   90.00
_cell.angle_beta   90.00
_cell.angle_gamma   90.00
#
_symmetry.space_group_name_H-M   'P 1'
#
loop_
_entity.id
_entity.type
_entity.pdbx_description
1 polymer ?
#
loop_
_entity_poly.entity_id
_entity_poly.type
_entity_poly.pdbx_seq_one_letter_code
_entity_poly.pdbx_strand_id
1 'polypeptide(L)'
;MPPPLCPECLQPFVRTQPTQLFCTPEHRKDWNNRAAVRARVLMPFAMVARLTRNGTRGDKATGRQATQHHNTLLRRWTDEDKAEGRMPWVEYLQRRYAAGFDPLDRG
;
A
#
# COMPACT_ATOMS: atom_id res chain seq x y z
N MET A 1 -6.97 -18.46 -18.29
CA MET A 1 -6.58 -17.26 -17.54
C MET A 1 -5.06 -17.19 -17.51
N PRO A 2 -4.44 -16.02 -17.75
CA PRO A 2 -2.99 -15.87 -17.60
C PRO A 2 -2.58 -16.17 -16.16
N PRO A 3 -1.35 -16.69 -15.93
CA PRO A 3 -0.85 -16.92 -14.58
C PRO A 3 -0.81 -15.60 -13.79
N PRO A 4 -1.15 -15.61 -12.49
CA PRO A 4 -1.08 -14.42 -11.67
C PRO A 4 0.38 -13.94 -11.53
N LEU A 5 0.57 -12.63 -11.53
CA LEU A 5 1.86 -12.01 -11.24
C LEU A 5 2.06 -11.84 -9.73
N CYS A 6 3.27 -12.08 -9.23
CA CYS A 6 3.64 -11.80 -7.85
C CYS A 6 3.69 -10.28 -7.59
N PRO A 7 3.09 -9.75 -6.51
CA PRO A 7 3.16 -8.33 -6.19
C PRO A 7 4.57 -7.80 -5.95
N GLU A 8 5.48 -8.62 -5.42
CA GLU A 8 6.84 -8.19 -5.08
C GLU A 8 7.80 -8.17 -6.27
N CYS A 9 7.72 -9.14 -7.17
CA CYS A 9 8.70 -9.29 -8.27
C CYS A 9 8.10 -9.24 -9.68
N LEU A 10 6.78 -9.08 -9.79
CA LEU A 10 6.00 -9.09 -11.04
C LEU A 10 6.15 -10.34 -11.94
N GLN A 11 6.82 -11.39 -11.46
CA GLN A 11 6.92 -12.65 -12.21
C GLN A 11 5.62 -13.46 -12.13
N PRO A 12 5.23 -14.13 -13.22
CA PRO A 12 4.12 -15.08 -13.21
C PRO A 12 4.46 -16.30 -12.32
N PHE A 13 3.48 -16.84 -11.62
CA PHE A 13 3.66 -18.05 -10.80
C PHE A 13 2.41 -18.93 -10.78
N VAL A 14 2.60 -20.21 -10.47
CA VAL A 14 1.51 -21.17 -10.27
C VAL A 14 1.05 -21.10 -8.82
N ARG A 15 -0.25 -20.88 -8.60
CA ARG A 15 -0.84 -20.91 -7.26
C ARG A 15 -0.93 -22.35 -6.77
N THR A 16 -0.57 -22.56 -5.51
CA THR A 16 -0.88 -23.77 -4.74
C THR A 16 -2.21 -23.66 -4.01
N GLN A 17 -2.70 -22.43 -3.78
CA GLN A 17 -3.98 -22.15 -3.12
C GLN A 17 -4.73 -21.00 -3.83
N PRO A 18 -6.08 -21.02 -3.88
CA PRO A 18 -6.86 -20.01 -4.61
C PRO A 18 -6.55 -18.56 -4.21
N THR A 19 -6.28 -18.34 -2.92
CA THR A 19 -6.03 -17.02 -2.30
C THR A 19 -4.56 -16.61 -2.32
N GLN A 20 -3.66 -17.42 -2.90
CA GLN A 20 -2.23 -17.12 -2.91
C GLN A 20 -1.93 -15.91 -3.82
N LEU A 21 -1.38 -14.86 -3.21
CA LEU A 21 -1.02 -13.62 -3.91
C LEU A 21 0.46 -13.57 -4.32
N PHE A 22 1.36 -14.22 -3.57
CA PHE A 22 2.81 -14.13 -3.77
C PHE A 22 3.40 -15.46 -4.22
N CYS A 23 4.45 -15.42 -5.04
CA CYS A 23 5.13 -16.64 -5.49
C CYS A 23 5.93 -17.33 -4.37
N THR A 24 6.42 -16.59 -3.37
CA THR A 24 7.16 -17.12 -2.22
C THR A 24 6.70 -16.52 -0.90
N PRO A 25 6.89 -17.23 0.23
CA PRO A 25 6.66 -16.66 1.57
C PRO A 25 7.53 -15.44 1.88
N GLU A 26 8.78 -15.39 1.37
CA GLU A 26 9.68 -14.26 1.61
C GLU A 26 9.18 -12.99 0.91
N HIS A 27 8.75 -13.08 -0.35
CA HIS A 27 8.14 -11.94 -1.04
C HIS A 27 6.89 -11.40 -0.33
N ARG A 28 6.08 -12.29 0.24
CA ARG A 28 4.93 -11.87 1.08
C ARG A 28 5.41 -11.11 2.31
N LYS A 29 6.45 -11.61 2.98
CA LYS A 29 7.02 -11.00 4.18
C LYS A 29 7.64 -9.64 3.87
N ASP A 30 8.42 -9.52 2.79
CA ASP A 30 9.05 -8.27 2.36
C ASP A 30 8.01 -7.20 2.04
N TRP A 31 6.96 -7.57 1.27
CA TRP A 31 5.85 -6.68 0.98
C TRP A 31 5.18 -6.19 2.26
N ASN A 32 4.85 -7.09 3.18
CA ASN A 32 4.18 -6.75 4.43
C ASN A 32 5.05 -5.91 5.36
N ASN A 33 6.36 -6.19 5.45
CA ASN A 33 7.30 -5.42 6.24
C ASN A 33 7.43 -4.00 5.71
N ARG A 34 7.56 -3.84 4.39
CA ARG A 34 7.60 -2.53 3.74
C ARG A 34 6.29 -1.77 3.96
N ALA A 35 5.15 -2.44 3.83
CA ALA A 35 3.84 -1.87 4.13
C ALA A 35 3.75 -1.36 5.57
N ALA A 36 4.20 -2.17 6.55
CA ALA A 36 4.16 -1.83 7.96
C ALA A 36 5.05 -0.63 8.31
N VAL A 37 6.28 -0.61 7.78
CA VAL A 37 7.21 0.52 7.99
C VAL A 37 6.64 1.81 7.39
N ARG A 38 6.14 1.75 6.16
CA ARG A 38 5.54 2.91 5.49
C ARG A 38 4.30 3.40 6.22
N ALA A 39 3.40 2.50 6.64
CA ALA A 39 2.21 2.85 7.40
C ALA A 39 2.53 3.56 8.72
N ARG A 40 3.55 3.09 9.45
CA ARG A 40 3.99 3.72 10.71
C ARG A 40 4.40 5.18 10.50
N VAL A 41 5.06 5.49 9.38
CA VAL A 41 5.48 6.85 9.05
C VAL A 41 4.33 7.69 8.49
N LEU A 42 3.46 7.09 7.67
CA LEU A 42 2.40 7.81 6.96
C LEU A 42 1.22 8.18 7.87
N MET A 43 0.86 7.31 8.81
CA MET A 43 -0.34 7.44 9.63
C MET A 43 -0.45 8.76 10.42
N PRO A 44 0.62 9.25 11.10
CA PRO A 44 0.56 10.54 11.78
C PRO A 44 0.17 11.69 10.84
N PHE A 45 0.77 11.74 9.65
CA PHE A 45 0.48 12.78 8.67
C PHE A 45 -0.94 12.66 8.12
N ALA A 46 -1.40 11.44 7.83
CA ALA A 46 -2.76 11.20 7.37
C ALA A 46 -3.82 11.66 8.40
N MET A 47 -3.58 11.36 9.68
CA MET A 47 -4.48 11.76 10.76
C MET A 47 -4.52 13.27 10.94
N VAL A 48 -3.35 13.93 10.97
CA VAL A 48 -3.27 15.40 11.09
C VAL A 48 -3.92 16.08 9.88
N ALA A 49 -3.64 15.61 8.66
CA ALA A 49 -4.26 16.13 7.45
C ALA A 49 -5.79 15.99 7.52
N ARG A 50 -6.32 14.84 7.96
CA ARG A 50 -7.75 14.63 8.12
C ARG A 50 -8.38 15.57 9.16
N LEU A 51 -7.80 15.67 10.36
CA LEU A 51 -8.33 16.46 11.47
C LEU A 51 -8.33 17.97 11.19
N THR A 52 -7.30 18.44 10.47
CA THR A 52 -7.16 19.86 10.11
C THR A 52 -7.84 20.22 8.78
N ARG A 53 -8.54 19.27 8.14
CA ARG A 53 -9.07 19.39 6.77
C ARG A 53 -7.99 19.92 5.80
N ASN A 54 -6.87 19.23 5.77
CA ASN A 54 -5.68 19.55 4.98
C ASN A 54 -5.15 20.97 5.26
N GLY A 55 -5.19 21.41 6.52
CA GLY A 55 -4.74 22.73 6.94
C GLY A 55 -5.71 23.89 6.65
N THR A 56 -6.99 23.61 6.38
CA THR A 56 -8.04 24.65 6.24
C THR A 56 -8.75 24.96 7.57
N ARG A 57 -8.63 24.08 8.58
CA ARG A 57 -9.27 24.19 9.90
C ARG A 57 -8.28 23.86 11.04
N GLY A 58 -8.49 24.46 12.21
CA GLY A 58 -7.68 24.19 13.41
C GLY A 58 -6.26 24.74 13.26
N ASP A 59 -5.26 23.96 13.67
CA ASP A 59 -3.85 24.27 13.39
C ASP A 59 -3.54 24.12 11.90
N LYS A 60 -3.67 25.24 11.18
CA LYS A 60 -3.52 25.31 9.72
C LYS A 60 -2.09 25.04 9.26
N ALA A 61 -1.08 25.50 10.02
CA ALA A 61 0.32 25.39 9.62
C ALA A 61 0.76 23.93 9.65
N THR A 62 0.53 23.26 10.77
CA THR A 62 0.82 21.83 10.94
C THR A 62 0.01 20.99 9.95
N GLY A 63 -1.27 21.33 9.73
CA GLY A 63 -2.13 20.66 8.75
C GLY A 63 -1.61 20.70 7.31
N ARG A 64 -1.15 21.88 6.85
CA ARG A 64 -0.55 22.02 5.51
C ARG A 64 0.75 21.24 5.39
N GLN A 65 1.62 21.32 6.39
CA GLN A 65 2.90 20.61 6.38
C GLN A 65 2.69 19.08 6.38
N ALA A 66 1.80 18.57 7.22
CA ALA A 66 1.45 17.14 7.25
C ALA A 66 0.90 16.67 5.89
N THR A 67 0.01 17.46 5.27
CA THR A 67 -0.53 17.15 3.94
C THR A 67 0.57 17.08 2.88
N GLN A 68 1.51 18.04 2.91
CA GLN A 68 2.64 18.05 1.99
C GLN A 68 3.53 16.81 2.19
N HIS A 69 3.95 16.51 3.43
CA HIS A 69 4.77 15.35 3.73
C HIS A 69 4.07 14.03 3.33
N HIS A 70 2.78 13.89 3.63
CA HIS A 70 1.98 12.74 3.25
C HIS A 70 2.03 12.50 1.72
N ASN A 71 1.75 13.53 0.93
CA ASN A 71 1.72 13.43 -0.52
C ASN A 71 3.11 13.18 -1.12
N THR A 72 4.14 13.83 -0.58
CA THR A 72 5.53 13.60 -0.99
C THR A 72 5.96 12.16 -0.75
N LEU A 73 5.66 11.60 0.42
CA LEU A 73 6.00 10.21 0.75
C LEU A 73 5.28 9.22 -0.15
N LEU A 74 3.97 9.40 -0.37
CA LEU A 74 3.20 8.53 -1.28
C LEU A 74 3.79 8.53 -2.69
N ARG A 75 4.12 9.71 -3.22
CA ARG A 75 4.75 9.82 -4.55
C ARG A 75 6.09 9.11 -4.58
N ARG A 76 6.98 9.43 -3.64
CA ARG A 76 8.32 8.84 -3.55
C ARG A 76 8.24 7.31 -3.49
N TRP A 77 7.41 6.75 -2.62
CA TRP A 77 7.30 5.30 -2.46
C TRP A 77 6.66 4.62 -3.67
N THR A 78 5.74 5.29 -4.37
CA THR A 78 5.19 4.78 -5.64
C THR A 78 6.26 4.74 -6.71
N ASP A 79 7.09 5.78 -6.80
CA ASP A 79 8.22 5.84 -7.75
C ASP A 79 9.27 4.77 -7.43
N GLU A 80 9.61 4.57 -6.14
CA GLU A 80 10.49 3.49 -5.68
C GLU A 80 9.94 2.10 -6.04
N ASP A 81 8.65 1.84 -5.77
CA ASP A 81 8.02 0.55 -6.09
C ASP A 81 8.03 0.30 -7.60
N LYS A 82 7.78 1.34 -8.42
CA LYS A 82 7.86 1.24 -9.88
C LYS A 82 9.28 0.95 -10.36
N ALA A 83 10.28 1.64 -9.82
CA ALA A 83 11.68 1.46 -10.20
C ALA A 83 12.18 0.04 -9.89
N GLU A 84 11.67 -0.55 -8.82
CA GLU A 84 12.01 -1.90 -8.36
C GLU A 84 11.16 -2.99 -9.03
N GLY A 85 10.30 -2.64 -9.99
CA GLY A 85 9.46 -3.61 -10.71
C GLY A 85 8.42 -4.28 -9.81
N ARG A 86 7.92 -3.56 -8.79
CA ARG A 86 6.84 -4.04 -7.93
C ARG A 86 5.48 -3.70 -8.50
N MET A 87 4.47 -4.46 -8.09
CA MET A 87 3.08 -4.23 -8.50
C MET A 87 2.54 -2.92 -7.94
N PRO A 88 1.77 -2.15 -8.73
CA PRO A 88 1.04 -1.00 -8.22
C PRO A 88 0.08 -1.36 -7.09
N TRP A 89 0.02 -0.53 -6.04
CA TRP A 89 -0.85 -0.75 -4.88
C TRP A 89 -2.33 -0.90 -5.21
N VAL A 90 -2.81 -0.21 -6.26
CA VAL A 90 -4.19 -0.32 -6.75
C VAL A 90 -4.48 -1.74 -7.24
N GLU A 91 -3.59 -2.30 -8.05
CA GLU A 91 -3.72 -3.67 -8.57
C GLU A 91 -3.61 -4.69 -7.44
N TYR A 92 -2.67 -4.48 -6.50
CA TYR A 92 -2.55 -5.32 -5.32
C TYR A 92 -3.85 -5.36 -4.50
N LEU A 93 -4.49 -4.23 -4.23
CA LEU A 93 -5.75 -4.18 -3.48
C LEU A 93 -6.90 -4.84 -4.24
N GLN A 94 -7.02 -4.62 -5.54
CA GLN A 94 -8.02 -5.30 -6.37
C GLN A 94 -7.90 -6.83 -6.26
N ARG A 95 -6.67 -7.36 -6.38
CA ARG A 95 -6.39 -8.80 -6.24
C ARG A 95 -6.67 -9.30 -4.82
N ARG A 96 -6.37 -8.49 -3.81
CA ARG A 96 -6.63 -8.80 -2.41
C ARG A 96 -8.13 -8.92 -2.13
N TYR A 97 -8.94 -7.99 -2.62
CA TYR A 97 -10.41 -8.08 -2.53
C TYR A 97 -10.97 -9.25 -3.32
N ALA A 98 -10.49 -9.48 -4.55
CA ALA A 98 -10.92 -10.64 -5.35
C ALA A 98 -10.57 -11.99 -4.69
N ALA A 99 -9.56 -12.03 -3.82
CA ALA A 99 -9.19 -13.19 -3.02
C ALA A 99 -9.95 -13.29 -1.69
N GLY A 100 -10.95 -12.43 -1.44
CA GLY A 100 -11.79 -12.43 -0.23
C GLY A 100 -11.14 -11.77 0.99
N PHE A 101 -10.06 -11.02 0.81
CA PHE A 101 -9.42 -10.29 1.90
C PHE A 101 -9.92 -8.84 1.97
N ASP A 102 -11.15 -8.64 2.43
CA ASP A 102 -11.65 -7.32 2.80
C ASP A 102 -11.47 -7.12 4.32
N PRO A 103 -10.61 -6.20 4.77
CA PRO A 103 -10.40 -5.94 6.20
C PRO A 103 -11.59 -5.24 6.89
N LEU A 104 -12.57 -4.74 6.13
CA LEU A 104 -13.78 -4.10 6.64
C LEU A 104 -15.01 -5.03 6.58
N ASP A 105 -14.92 -6.11 5.82
CA ASP A 105 -15.95 -7.14 5.76
C ASP A 105 -15.86 -7.98 7.04
N ARG A 106 -16.74 -7.68 8.00
CA ARG A 106 -16.95 -8.50 9.19
C ARG A 106 -17.89 -9.64 8.78
N GLY A 107 -17.33 -10.70 8.22
CA GLY A 107 -18.05 -11.96 8.06
C GLY A 107 -18.70 -12.43 9.35
#